data_AF-A0A936SN11-F1
#
_entry.id   AF-A0A936SN11-F1
#
_cell.length_a   1.000
_cell.length_b   1.000
_cell.length_c   1.000
_cell.angle_alpha   90.00
_cell.angle_beta   90.00
_cell.angle_gamma   90.00
#
_symmetry.space_group_name_H-M   'P 1'
#
loop_
_entity.id
_entity.type
_entity.pdbx_description
1 polymer ?
#
loop_
_entity_poly.entity_id
_entity_poly.type
_entity_poly.pdbx_seq_one_letter_code
_entity_poly.pdbx_strand_id
1 'polypeptide(L)' 'MGLGAGSWKLDSLDADGVGLRNVRERLASYYGSDAKLVFTRNDGAGTTVEIELPLKGRSSKEQEN' A
#
# COMPACT_ATOMS: atom_id res chain seq x y z
N MET A 1 -15.31 21.15 -5.50
CA MET A 1 -14.05 21.11 -6.26
C MET A 1 -13.61 19.66 -6.36
N GLY A 2 -13.53 19.09 -7.56
CA GLY A 2 -12.98 17.76 -7.80
C GLY A 2 -11.73 17.89 -8.66
N LEU A 3 -10.60 17.41 -8.16
CA LEU A 3 -9.42 17.12 -8.97
C LEU A 3 -8.92 15.74 -8.55
N GLY A 4 -9.50 14.74 -9.21
CA GLY A 4 -8.95 13.40 -9.24
C GLY A 4 -7.85 13.28 -10.28
N ALA A 5 -7.10 12.19 -10.14
CA ALA A 5 -6.28 11.55 -11.17
C ALA A 5 -5.02 12.31 -11.62
N GLY A 6 -4.01 12.28 -10.75
CA GLY A 6 -2.61 12.16 -11.17
C GLY A 6 -2.05 10.79 -10.77
N SER A 7 -2.68 9.69 -11.20
CA SER A 7 -2.07 8.36 -11.06
C SER A 7 -1.00 8.22 -12.15
N TRP A 8 0.16 8.80 -11.89
CA TRP A 8 1.35 8.43 -12.65
C TRP A 8 1.76 7.06 -12.15
N LYS A 9 1.57 6.06 -13.00
CA LYS A 9 2.06 4.71 -12.81
C LYS A 9 3.57 4.83 -12.71
N LEU A 10 4.10 4.74 -11.49
CA LEU A 10 5.53 4.80 -11.22
C LEU A 10 6.14 3.49 -11.73
N ASP A 11 6.35 3.41 -13.05
CA ASP A 11 7.01 2.32 -13.77
C ASP A 11 8.53 2.27 -13.49
N SER A 12 9.03 3.16 -12.61
CA SER A 12 10.46 3.38 -12.37
C SER A 12 10.83 3.34 -10.90
N LEU A 13 10.07 2.58 -10.09
CA LEU A 13 10.52 2.08 -8.78
C LEU A 13 10.85 0.59 -8.78
N ASP A 14 11.00 0.01 -9.97
CA ASP A 14 11.78 -1.22 -10.22
C ASP A 14 13.29 -1.02 -9.94
N ALA A 15 13.66 -0.01 -9.15
CA ALA A 15 14.86 -0.08 -8.31
C ALA A 15 14.57 -1.08 -7.17
N ASP A 16 14.49 -2.36 -7.55
CA ASP A 16 14.09 -3.52 -6.74
C ASP A 16 15.10 -3.77 -5.62
N GLY A 17 15.04 -2.94 -4.58
CA GLY A 17 15.63 -3.29 -3.30
C GLY A 17 14.86 -4.47 -2.73
N VAL A 18 15.58 -5.50 -2.25
CA VAL A 18 15.01 -6.70 -1.61
C VAL A 18 13.94 -6.35 -0.56
N GLY A 19 14.07 -5.19 0.10
CA GLY A 19 13.07 -4.67 1.04
C GLY A 19 11.71 -4.37 0.42
N LEU A 20 11.63 -3.64 -0.69
CA LEU A 20 10.35 -3.28 -1.32
C LEU A 20 9.66 -4.50 -1.91
N ARG A 21 10.46 -5.40 -2.51
CA ARG A 21 9.98 -6.69 -2.97
C ARG A 21 9.38 -7.53 -1.85
N ASN A 22 10.08 -7.66 -0.72
CA ASN A 22 9.57 -8.36 0.46
C ASN A 22 8.25 -7.77 0.96
N VAL A 23 8.11 -6.45 0.96
CA VAL A 23 6.86 -5.79 1.38
C VAL A 23 5.74 -6.13 0.41
N ARG A 24 5.97 -6.05 -0.91
CA ARG A 24 4.98 -6.42 -1.94
C ARG A 24 4.55 -7.88 -1.82
N GLU A 25 5.50 -8.80 -1.67
CA GLU A 25 5.23 -10.23 -1.51
C GLU A 25 4.43 -10.51 -0.23
N ARG A 26 4.76 -9.84 0.88
CA ARG A 26 4.01 -9.97 2.15
C ARG A 26 2.60 -9.41 2.03
N LEU A 27 2.43 -8.23 1.46
CA LEU A 27 1.10 -7.64 1.27
C LEU A 27 0.21 -8.53 0.41
N ALA A 28 0.75 -9.08 -0.67
CA ALA A 28 0.03 -10.04 -1.51
C ALA A 28 -0.30 -11.34 -0.76
N SER A 29 0.60 -11.84 0.09
CA SER A 29 0.37 -13.05 0.89
C SER A 29 -0.73 -12.86 1.95
N TYR A 30 -0.75 -11.71 2.65
CA TYR A 30 -1.72 -11.46 3.72
C TYR A 30 -3.08 -10.96 3.22
N TYR A 31 -3.08 -10.15 2.17
CA TYR A 31 -4.26 -9.38 1.74
C TYR A 31 -4.62 -9.60 0.28
N GLY A 32 -3.88 -10.42 -0.47
CA GLY A 32 -4.15 -10.66 -1.88
C GLY A 32 -4.13 -9.36 -2.69
N SER A 33 -5.22 -9.10 -3.41
CA SER A 33 -5.40 -7.89 -4.22
C SER A 33 -6.12 -6.76 -3.46
N ASP A 34 -6.49 -6.98 -2.19
CA ASP A 34 -7.23 -6.01 -1.37
C ASP A 34 -6.32 -4.99 -0.68
N ALA A 35 -5.01 -5.21 -0.67
CA ALA A 35 -4.02 -4.23 -0.23
C ALA A 35 -3.43 -3.48 -1.43
N LYS A 36 -3.13 -2.19 -1.22
CA LYS A 36 -2.53 -1.31 -2.22
C LYS A 36 -1.30 -0.62 -1.66
N LEU A 37 -0.25 -0.55 -2.47
CA LEU A 37 1.02 0.08 -2.15
C LEU A 37 1.34 1.08 -3.26
N VAL A 38 1.45 2.36 -2.91
CA VAL A 38 1.72 3.46 -3.84
C VAL A 38 2.97 4.19 -3.38
N PHE A 39 3.82 4.54 -4.33
CA PHE A 39 4.97 5.37 -4.09
C PHE A 39 4.85 6.64 -4.91
N THR A 40 5.07 7.76 -4.26
CA THR A 40 5.05 9.08 -4.89
C THR A 40 6.40 9.71 -4.65
N ARG A 41 7.18 9.90 -5.71
CA ARG A 41 8.39 10.72 -5.64
C ARG A 41 7.97 12.18 -5.69
N ASN A 42 8.36 12.95 -4.69
CA ASN A 42 8.17 14.39 -4.67
C ASN A 42 9.52 15.03 -5.02
N ASP A 43 9.61 15.62 -6.21
CA ASP A 43 10.86 16.17 -6.73
C ASP A 43 11.44 17.21 -5.76
N GLY A 44 12.69 16.99 -5.31
CA GLY A 44 13.35 17.82 -4.29
C GLY A 44 12.85 17.68 -2.84
N ALA A 45 11.74 16.96 -2.59
CA ALA A 45 11.12 16.82 -1.26
C ALA A 45 11.14 15.37 -0.71
N GLY A 46 11.66 14.41 -1.48
CA GLY A 46 11.84 13.02 -1.06
C GLY A 46 10.81 12.07 -1.65
N THR A 47 10.54 10.96 -0.96
CA THR A 47 9.61 9.92 -1.42
C THR A 47 8.54 9.68 -0.37
N THR A 48 7.28 9.76 -0.77
CA THR A 48 6.12 9.35 0.03
C THR A 48 5.75 7.92 -0.33
N VAL A 49 5.45 7.10 0.68
CA VAL A 49 4.94 5.74 0.51
C VAL A 49 3.60 5.64 1.20
N GLU A 50 2.57 5.21 0.47
CA GLU A 50 1.22 5.02 0.96
C GLU A 50 0.87 3.53 0.92
N ILE A 51 0.32 3.03 2.02
CA ILE A 51 -0.12 1.63 2.17
C ILE A 51 -1.58 1.64 2.60
N GLU A 52 -2.44 1.02 1.79
CA GLU A 52 -3.85 0.81 2.09
C GLU A 52 -4.07 -0.66 2.41
N LEU A 53 -4.68 -0.94 3.56
CA LEU A 53 -4.95 -2.29 4.04
C LEU A 53 -6.46 -2.48 4.25
N PRO A 54 -7.02 -3.64 3.89
CA PRO A 54 -8.41 -3.92 4.17
C PRO A 54 -8.59 -4.10 5.68
N LEU A 55 -9.42 -3.27 6.29
CA LEU A 55 -9.85 -3.45 7.67
C LEU A 55 -10.79 -4.65 7.73
N LYS A 56 -10.26 -5.84 8.01
CA LYS A 56 -11.11 -6.92 8.53
C LYS A 56 -11.59 -6.46 9.89
N GLY A 57 -12.86 -6.08 9.98
CA GLY A 57 -13.51 -5.76 11.23
C GLY A 57 -13.15 -6.86 12.23
N ARG A 58 -12.37 -6.52 13.25
CA ARG A 58 -12.24 -7.35 14.43
C ARG A 58 -13.65 -7.33 15.03
N SER A 59 -14.49 -8.26 14.62
CA SER A 59 -15.75 -8.50 15.31
C SER A 59 -15.32 -8.96 16.68
N SER A 60 -15.26 -8.04 17.64
CA SER A 60 -15.19 -8.35 19.05
C SER A 60 -16.45 -9.13 19.41
N LYS A 61 -16.46 -10.42 19.07
CA LYS A 61 -17.23 -11.42 19.80
C LYS A 61 -16.23 -12.12 20.70
N GLU A 62 -15.87 -11.45 21.77
CA GLU A 62 -15.29 -12.06 22.96
C GLU A 62 -16.36 -11.92 24.06
N GLN A 63 -17.31 -12.86 24.06
CA GLN A 63 -17.48 -13.90 25.08
C GLN A 63 -18.31 -13.41 26.29
N GLU A 64 -19.63 -13.47 26.15
CA GLU A 64 -20.55 -13.69 27.28
C GLU A 64 -21.00 -15.15 27.18
N ASN A 65 -20.35 -16.03 27.95
CA ASN A 65 -21.03 -17.08 28.71
C ASN A 65 -20.15 -17.56 29.86
#